data_AF-A0A4R8DSP3-F1
#
_entry.id   AF-A0A4R8DSP3-F1
#
_cell.length_a   1.000
_cell.length_b   1.000
_cell.length_c   1.000
_cell.angle_alpha   90.00
_cell.angle_beta   90.00
_cell.angle_gamma   90.00
#
_symmetry.space_group_name_H-M   'P 1'
#
loop_
_entity.id
_entity.type
_entity.pdbx_description
1 polymer ?
#
loop_
_entity_poly.entity_id
_entity_poly.type
_entity_poly.pdbx_seq_one_letter_code
_entity_poly.pdbx_strand_id
1 'polypeptide(L)'
;MNAIAVYVSRFVELTPDELTQFTEAFREVRIVKRQFLVQPGFIARSRYFVLKGALRGYVVGDEGQDHTIQFETFFRMLAERSTAYMQRRIISNLTESAPERYDRFLEKYPHVVQRLPQYALASYLGMTTEFLSKIRNRKVKRK
;
A
#
# COMPACT_ATOMS: atom_id res chain seq x y z
N MET A 1 -5.56 24.92 -1.06
CA MET A 1 -4.74 23.85 -0.48
C MET A 1 -4.29 22.93 -1.61
N ASN A 2 -2.99 22.70 -1.79
CA ASN A 2 -2.42 21.85 -2.85
C ASN A 2 -2.96 20.41 -2.71
N ALA A 3 -3.27 19.72 -3.81
CA ALA A 3 -3.80 18.35 -3.77
C ALA A 3 -2.88 17.38 -3.03
N ILE A 4 -1.55 17.59 -3.11
CA ILE A 4 -0.58 16.78 -2.37
C ILE A 4 -0.61 17.07 -0.86
N ALA A 5 -0.91 18.32 -0.46
CA ALA A 5 -1.08 18.71 0.94
C ALA A 5 -2.29 18.00 1.55
N VAL A 6 -3.44 18.05 0.86
CA VAL A 6 -4.66 17.33 1.27
C VAL A 6 -4.40 15.83 1.35
N TYR A 7 -3.62 15.28 0.41
CA TYR A 7 -3.26 13.88 0.42
C TYR A 7 -2.43 13.49 1.65
N VAL A 8 -1.33 14.20 1.94
CA VAL A 8 -0.42 13.84 3.04
C VAL A 8 -1.09 14.02 4.41
N SER A 9 -1.92 15.05 4.59
CA SER A 9 -2.65 15.31 5.84
C SER A 9 -3.63 14.20 6.23
N ARG A 10 -3.96 13.28 5.33
CA ARG A 10 -4.77 12.09 5.66
C ARG A 10 -3.99 11.01 6.41
N PHE A 11 -2.67 11.13 6.46
CA PHE A 11 -1.79 10.10 7.00
C PHE A 11 -0.91 10.61 8.15
N VAL A 12 -0.56 11.89 8.14
CA VAL A 12 0.33 12.51 9.14
C VAL A 12 -0.16 13.92 9.46
N GLU A 13 -0.10 14.31 10.74
CA GLU A 13 -0.30 15.69 11.18
C GLU A 13 1.00 16.47 10.96
N LEU A 14 0.92 17.56 10.19
CA LEU A 14 2.07 18.43 9.88
C LEU A 14 1.75 19.84 10.34
N THR A 15 2.76 20.54 10.86
CA THR A 15 2.68 21.98 11.15
C THR A 15 2.54 22.78 9.85
N PRO A 16 2.03 24.04 9.90
CA PRO A 16 1.93 24.88 8.71
C PRO A 16 3.26 25.08 7.98
N ASP A 17 4.36 25.19 8.72
CA ASP A 17 5.70 25.41 8.16
C ASP A 17 6.22 24.15 7.45
N GLU A 18 6.07 22.97 8.07
CA GLU A 18 6.42 21.69 7.45
C GLU A 18 5.59 21.41 6.19
N LEU A 19 4.30 21.74 6.22
CA LEU A 19 3.42 21.59 5.06
C LEU A 19 3.87 22.51 3.92
N THR A 20 4.27 23.74 4.24
CA THR A 20 4.78 24.70 3.26
C THR A 20 6.05 24.17 2.61
N GLN A 21 7.05 23.82 3.42
CA GLN A 21 8.32 23.26 2.95
C GLN A 21 8.12 21.99 2.10
N PHE A 22 7.20 21.12 2.52
CA PHE A 22 6.83 19.94 1.75
C PHE A 22 6.23 20.30 0.39
N THR A 23 5.25 21.20 0.36
CA THR A 23 4.55 21.54 -0.88
C THR A 23 5.40 22.27 -1.90
N GLU A 24 6.41 23.04 -1.47
CA GLU A 24 7.35 23.74 -2.35
C GLU A 24 8.22 22.79 -3.18
N ALA A 25 8.42 21.55 -2.71
CA ALA A 25 9.14 20.52 -3.46
C ALA A 25 8.35 19.96 -4.67
N PHE A 26 7.08 20.36 -4.84
CA PHE A 26 6.20 19.83 -5.90
C PHE A 26 5.79 20.91 -6.89
N ARG A 27 5.73 20.53 -8.17
CA ARG A 27 5.18 21.34 -9.26
C ARG A 27 4.03 20.58 -9.92
N GLU A 28 2.86 21.21 -9.99
CA GLU A 28 1.73 20.67 -10.76
C GLU A 28 1.99 20.85 -12.26
N VAL A 29 1.83 19.77 -13.03
CA VAL A 29 1.93 19.79 -14.49
C VAL A 29 0.65 19.17 -15.05
N ARG A 30 0.04 19.86 -16.03
CA ARG A 30 -1.12 19.36 -16.77
C ARG A 30 -0.66 18.86 -18.13
N ILE A 31 -1.03 17.62 -18.44
CA ILE A 31 -0.62 16.91 -19.65
C ILE A 31 -1.90 16.54 -20.40
N VAL A 32 -1.95 16.81 -21.70
CA VAL A 32 -3.08 16.40 -22.54
C VAL A 32 -2.96 14.93 -22.94
N LYS A 33 -4.07 14.30 -23.34
CA LYS A 33 -4.07 12.91 -23.80
C LYS A 33 -3.05 12.73 -24.94
N ARG A 34 -2.21 11.69 -24.85
CA ARG A 34 -1.11 11.36 -25.79
C ARG A 34 0.11 12.29 -25.75
N GLN A 35 0.15 13.30 -24.89
CA GLN A 35 1.38 14.08 -24.70
C GLN A 35 2.38 13.29 -23.82
N PHE A 36 3.65 13.35 -24.21
CA PHE A 36 4.74 12.73 -23.48
C PHE A 36 5.09 13.53 -22.22
N LEU A 37 5.13 12.83 -21.09
CA LEU A 37 5.66 13.38 -19.83
C LEU A 37 7.18 13.25 -19.77
N VAL A 38 7.71 12.14 -20.27
CA VAL A 38 9.15 11.88 -20.46
C VAL A 38 9.30 11.41 -21.90
N GLN A 39 10.17 12.07 -22.64
CA GLN A 39 10.44 11.72 -24.04
C GLN A 39 11.54 10.65 -24.13
N PRO A 40 11.49 9.77 -25.14
CA PRO A 40 12.60 8.85 -25.43
C PRO A 40 13.93 9.61 -25.54
N GLY A 41 14.99 9.05 -24.95
CA GLY A 41 16.32 9.67 -24.94
C GLY A 41 16.55 10.72 -23.85
N PHE A 42 15.52 11.10 -23.07
CA PHE A 42 15.66 12.01 -21.94
C PHE A 42 15.58 11.29 -20.59
N ILE A 43 16.49 11.66 -19.68
CA ILE A 43 16.49 11.14 -18.31
C ILE A 43 15.37 11.82 -17.50
N ALA A 44 14.49 11.02 -16.89
CA ALA A 44 13.51 11.52 -15.95
C ALA A 44 14.20 12.07 -14.69
N ARG A 45 14.24 13.40 -14.52
CA ARG A 45 14.89 14.06 -13.37
C ARG A 45 13.98 14.22 -12.15
N SER A 46 12.69 13.93 -12.30
CA SER A 46 11.69 14.11 -11.26
C SER A 46 10.80 12.89 -11.19
N ARG A 47 10.33 12.58 -9.99
CA ARG A 47 9.27 11.59 -9.78
C ARG A 47 7.91 12.26 -9.96
N TYR A 48 7.04 11.62 -10.72
CA TYR A 48 5.70 12.12 -11.01
C TYR A 48 4.66 11.36 -10.19
N PHE A 49 3.66 12.10 -9.71
CA PHE A 49 2.51 11.55 -8.98
C PHE A 49 1.24 11.96 -9.70
N VAL A 50 0.40 11.00 -10.10
CA VAL A 50 -0.85 11.32 -10.80
C VAL A 50 -1.91 11.71 -9.80
N LEU A 51 -2.32 12.98 -9.84
CA LEU A 51 -3.45 13.50 -9.07
C LEU A 51 -4.80 13.09 -9.67
N LYS A 52 -4.92 13.16 -11.01
CA LYS A 52 -6.14 12.82 -11.75
C LYS A 52 -5.76 12.30 -13.13
N GLY A 53 -6.40 11.20 -13.55
CA GLY A 53 -6.16 10.57 -14.85
C GLY A 53 -5.31 9.30 -14.73
N ALA A 54 -4.56 8.98 -15.78
CA ALA A 54 -3.65 7.84 -15.81
C ALA A 54 -2.45 8.16 -16.70
N LEU A 55 -1.29 7.63 -16.32
CA LEU A 55 -0.09 7.60 -17.14
C LEU A 55 0.25 6.16 -17.53
N ARG A 56 0.69 5.98 -18.78
CA ARG A 56 1.20 4.72 -19.31
C ARG A 56 2.71 4.81 -19.43
N GLY A 57 3.44 4.04 -18.63
CA GLY A 57 4.86 3.78 -18.82
C GLY A 57 5.04 2.67 -19.84
N TYR A 58 5.87 2.89 -20.86
CA TYR A 58 6.17 1.90 -21.89
C TYR A 58 7.61 2.04 -22.37
N VAL A 59 8.13 0.96 -22.94
CA VAL A 59 9.45 0.88 -23.56
C VAL A 59 9.28 0.56 -25.03
N VAL A 60 10.08 1.18 -25.89
CA VAL A 60 10.12 0.87 -27.32
C VAL A 60 11.30 -0.07 -27.54
N GLY A 61 11.04 -1.27 -28.05
CA GLY A 61 12.10 -2.23 -28.40
C GLY A 61 12.81 -1.86 -29.70
N ASP A 62 13.88 -2.58 -30.03
CA ASP A 62 14.78 -2.26 -31.16
C ASP A 62 14.08 -2.25 -32.52
N GLU A 63 12.99 -3.02 -32.67
CA GLU A 63 12.15 -3.06 -33.88
C GLU A 63 10.97 -2.05 -33.85
N GLY A 64 10.96 -1.09 -32.91
CA GLY A 64 9.90 -0.08 -32.79
C GLY A 64 8.64 -0.55 -32.05
N GLN A 65 8.71 -1.73 -31.43
CA GLN A 65 7.61 -2.36 -30.69
C GLN A 65 7.35 -1.71 -29.31
N ASP A 66 6.10 -1.28 -29.10
CA ASP A 66 5.61 -0.69 -27.86
C ASP A 66 5.31 -1.77 -26.81
N HIS A 67 6.11 -1.85 -25.75
CA HIS A 67 5.88 -2.72 -24.59
C HIS A 67 5.41 -1.91 -23.39
N THR A 68 4.15 -2.09 -22.98
CA THR A 68 3.63 -1.42 -21.77
C THR A 68 4.20 -2.08 -20.52
N ILE A 69 4.86 -1.28 -19.67
CA ILE A 69 5.49 -1.77 -18.43
C ILE A 69 4.70 -1.36 -17.19
N GLN A 70 3.94 -0.26 -17.23
CA GLN A 70 3.28 0.25 -16.03
C GLN A 70 2.08 1.17 -16.34
N PHE A 71 1.08 1.12 -15.45
CA PHE A 71 0.05 2.17 -15.31
C PHE A 71 0.18 2.86 -13.95
N GLU A 72 0.63 4.11 -13.93
CA GLU A 72 1.08 4.78 -12.68
C GLU A 72 0.02 4.72 -11.57
N THR A 73 -1.23 5.06 -11.86
CA THR A 73 -2.26 5.24 -10.82
C THR A 73 -2.65 3.91 -10.18
N PHE A 74 -2.73 2.85 -10.99
CA PHE A 74 -3.03 1.51 -10.49
C PHE A 74 -1.90 0.99 -9.59
N PHE A 75 -0.65 1.11 -10.05
CA PHE A 75 0.51 0.64 -9.29
C PHE A 75 0.77 1.48 -8.04
N ARG A 76 0.55 2.80 -8.09
CA ARG A 76 0.65 3.67 -6.92
C ARG A 76 -0.37 3.27 -5.85
N MET A 77 -1.65 3.13 -6.22
CA MET A 77 -2.68 2.68 -5.28
C MET A 77 -2.39 1.29 -4.71
N LEU A 78 -1.90 0.36 -5.53
CA LEU A 78 -1.51 -0.98 -5.08
C LEU A 78 -0.34 -0.92 -4.10
N ALA A 79 0.71 -0.16 -4.42
CA ALA A 79 1.90 0.01 -3.60
C ALA A 79 1.56 0.70 -2.27
N GLU A 80 0.79 1.79 -2.29
CA GLU A 80 0.34 2.50 -1.09
C GLU A 80 -0.47 1.58 -0.17
N ARG A 81 -1.46 0.85 -0.72
CA ARG A 81 -2.27 -0.10 0.06
C ARG A 81 -1.44 -1.25 0.62
N SER A 82 -0.52 -1.80 -0.18
CA SER A 82 0.37 -2.89 0.24
C SER A 82 1.30 -2.44 1.36
N THR A 83 1.95 -1.28 1.23
CA THR A 83 2.84 -0.73 2.24
C THR A 83 2.09 -0.40 3.53
N ALA A 84 0.93 0.28 3.44
CA ALA A 84 0.12 0.58 4.61
C ALA A 84 -0.35 -0.70 5.33
N TYR A 85 -0.70 -1.73 4.56
CA TYR A 85 -1.05 -3.04 5.11
C TYR A 85 0.14 -3.68 5.84
N MET A 86 1.32 -3.69 5.22
CA MET A 86 2.54 -4.24 5.81
C MET A 86 2.98 -3.49 7.07
N GLN A 87 2.90 -2.17 7.09
CA GLN A 87 3.21 -1.36 8.28
C GLN A 87 2.24 -1.66 9.42
N ARG A 88 0.92 -1.69 9.16
CA ARG A 88 -0.08 -2.07 10.18
C ARG A 88 0.15 -3.48 10.73
N ARG A 89 0.61 -4.40 9.88
CA ARG A 89 0.98 -5.77 10.27
C ARG A 89 2.20 -5.79 11.19
N ILE A 90 3.23 -5.02 10.87
CA ILE A 90 4.42 -4.91 11.72
C ILE A 90 4.05 -4.31 13.07
N ILE A 91 3.33 -3.18 13.09
CA ILE A 91 2.87 -2.54 14.33
C ILE A 91 2.11 -3.54 15.19
N SER A 92 1.10 -4.21 14.62
CA SER A 92 0.37 -5.28 15.29
C SER A 92 1.25 -6.36 15.88
N ASN A 93 2.22 -6.86 15.11
CA ASN A 93 3.12 -7.91 15.59
C ASN A 93 3.99 -7.46 16.75
N LEU A 94 4.28 -6.17 16.85
CA LEU A 94 5.09 -5.57 17.91
C LEU A 94 4.27 -5.13 19.13
N THR A 95 3.02 -4.71 18.93
CA THR A 95 2.19 -4.09 19.97
C THR A 95 1.10 -4.99 20.54
N GLU A 96 0.65 -6.00 19.79
CA GLU A 96 -0.46 -6.88 20.19
C GLU A 96 0.05 -8.27 20.56
N SER A 97 -0.56 -8.85 21.59
CA SER A 97 -0.34 -10.24 21.95
C SER A 97 -0.89 -11.20 20.88
N ALA A 98 -0.41 -12.43 20.87
CA ALA A 98 -0.87 -13.46 19.93
C ALA A 98 -2.41 -13.70 19.95
N PRO A 99 -3.10 -13.77 21.12
CA PRO A 99 -4.56 -13.88 21.15
C PRO A 99 -5.26 -12.66 20.54
N GLU A 100 -4.80 -11.45 20.83
CA GLU A 100 -5.37 -10.20 20.27
C GLU A 100 -5.23 -10.14 18.76
N ARG A 101 -4.06 -10.55 18.23
CA ARG A 101 -3.83 -10.66 16.78
C ARG A 101 -4.82 -11.62 16.12
N TYR A 102 -5.13 -12.74 16.77
CA TYR A 102 -6.12 -13.71 16.28
C TYR A 102 -7.54 -13.15 16.31
N ASP A 103 -7.93 -12.47 17.38
CA ASP A 103 -9.27 -11.88 17.54
C ASP A 103 -9.53 -10.78 16.52
N ARG A 104 -8.57 -9.87 16.33
CA ARG A 104 -8.68 -8.85 15.30
C ARG A 104 -8.75 -9.45 13.89
N PHE A 105 -8.10 -10.59 13.65
CA PHE A 105 -8.19 -11.27 12.35
C PHE A 105 -9.57 -11.91 12.13
N LEU A 106 -10.18 -12.49 13.18
CA LEU A 106 -11.54 -13.01 13.15
C LEU A 106 -12.57 -11.90 12.86
N GLU A 107 -12.42 -10.74 13.51
CA GLU A 107 -13.30 -9.59 13.29
C GLU A 107 -13.19 -9.03 11.87
N LYS A 108 -11.96 -8.91 11.37
CA LYS A 108 -11.70 -8.29 10.07
C LYS A 108 -12.00 -9.21 8.89
N TYR A 109 -11.77 -10.52 9.03
CA TYR A 109 -11.90 -11.49 7.95
C TYR A 109 -12.66 -12.77 8.40
N PRO A 110 -13.90 -12.64 8.87
CA PRO A 110 -14.63 -13.77 9.48
C PRO A 110 -14.82 -14.96 8.52
N HIS A 111 -15.08 -14.68 7.24
CA HIS A 111 -15.27 -15.72 6.22
C HIS A 111 -13.95 -16.41 5.80
N VAL A 112 -12.81 -15.75 6.00
CA VAL A 112 -11.50 -16.27 5.57
C VAL A 112 -10.96 -17.25 6.59
N VAL A 113 -11.15 -16.99 7.89
CA VAL A 113 -10.69 -17.88 8.97
C VAL A 113 -11.25 -19.30 8.83
N GLN A 114 -12.47 -19.44 8.34
CA GLN A 114 -13.13 -20.74 8.18
C GLN A 114 -12.56 -21.57 7.03
N ARG A 115 -11.91 -20.93 6.05
CA ARG A 115 -11.43 -21.59 4.83
C ARG A 115 -9.91 -21.75 4.79
N LEU A 116 -9.19 -21.10 5.71
CA LEU A 116 -7.74 -21.17 5.77
C LEU A 116 -7.26 -22.39 6.55
N PRO A 117 -6.26 -23.12 6.03
CA PRO A 117 -5.51 -24.07 6.83
C PRO A 117 -4.87 -23.39 8.05
N GLN A 118 -4.86 -24.09 9.18
CA GLN A 118 -4.39 -23.53 10.44
C GLN A 118 -2.91 -23.09 10.40
N TYR A 119 -2.05 -23.85 9.71
CA TYR A 119 -0.64 -23.50 9.57
C TYR A 119 -0.44 -22.17 8.82
N ALA A 120 -1.25 -21.92 7.78
CA ALA A 120 -1.19 -20.69 6.99
C ALA A 120 -1.64 -19.49 7.83
N LEU A 121 -2.69 -19.66 8.63
CA LEU A 121 -3.14 -18.65 9.57
C LEU A 121 -2.10 -18.37 10.66
N ALA A 122 -1.45 -19.41 11.19
CA ALA A 122 -0.41 -19.26 12.21
C ALA A 122 0.82 -18.51 11.68
N SER A 123 1.31 -18.91 10.49
CA SER A 123 2.39 -18.23 9.78
C SER A 123 2.05 -16.76 9.52
N TYR A 124 0.84 -16.50 9.03
CA TYR A 124 0.36 -15.14 8.84
C TYR A 124 0.39 -14.35 10.16
N LEU A 125 -0.16 -14.87 11.24
CA LEU A 125 -0.22 -14.17 12.53
C LEU A 125 1.11 -14.18 13.31
N GLY A 126 2.21 -14.65 12.73
CA GLY A 126 3.52 -14.66 13.38
C GLY A 126 3.53 -15.45 14.69
N MET A 127 2.98 -16.67 14.67
CA MET A 127 2.99 -17.60 15.79
C MET A 127 3.06 -19.06 15.29
N THR A 128 3.34 -20.01 16.18
CA THR A 128 3.36 -21.43 15.81
C THR A 128 1.95 -22.00 15.69
N THR A 129 1.80 -23.05 14.86
CA THR A 129 0.53 -23.74 14.64
C THR A 129 -0.04 -24.32 15.92
N GLU A 130 0.82 -24.85 16.80
CA GLU A 130 0.48 -25.43 18.10
C GLU A 130 -0.04 -24.35 19.04
N PHE A 131 0.61 -23.18 19.06
CA PHE A 131 0.18 -22.08 19.90
C PHE A 131 -1.18 -21.52 19.46
N LEU A 132 -1.39 -21.36 18.15
CA LEU A 132 -2.71 -21.01 17.61
C LEU A 132 -3.78 -22.07 17.96
N SER A 133 -3.42 -23.35 17.94
CA SER A 133 -4.32 -24.44 18.35
C SER A 133 -4.76 -24.29 19.80
N LYS A 134 -3.83 -24.00 20.71
CA LYS A 134 -4.11 -23.75 22.12
C LYS A 134 -5.04 -22.55 22.32
N ILE A 135 -4.84 -21.47 21.56
CA ILE A 135 -5.71 -20.27 21.62
C ILE A 135 -7.15 -20.62 21.19
N ARG A 136 -7.31 -21.33 20.07
CA ARG A 136 -8.64 -21.76 19.58
C ARG A 136 -9.37 -22.65 20.58
N ASN A 137 -8.68 -23.67 21.11
CA ASN A 137 -9.28 -24.60 22.07
C ASN A 137 -9.69 -23.92 23.39
N ARG A 138 -8.89 -22.96 23.87
CA ARG A 138 -9.26 -22.16 25.06
C ARG A 138 -10.52 -21.32 24.84
N LYS A 139 -10.72 -20.78 23.63
CA LYS A 139 -11.93 -20.00 23.29
C LYS A 139 -13.17 -20.87 23.15
N VAL A 140 -13.05 -22.08 22.58
CA VAL A 140 -14.18 -23.03 22.50
C VAL A 140 -14.65 -23.47 23.89
N LYS A 141 -13.71 -23.71 24.83
CA LYS A 141 -14.06 -24.07 26.23
C LYS A 141 -14.66 -22.92 27.06
N ARG A 142 -14.55 -21.68 26.61
CA ARG A 142 -15.04 -20.47 27.30
C ARG A 142 -16.41 -20.02 26.81
N LYS A 143 -16.91 -20.58 25.72
CA LYS A 143 -18.31 -20.47 25.27
C LYS A 143 -19.11 -21.63 25.83
#